data_AF-A0A7U9H8E8-F1
#
_entry.id   AF-A0A7U9H8E8-F1
#
_cell.length_a   1.000
_cell.length_b   1.000
_cell.length_c   1.000
_cell.angle_alpha   90.00
_cell.angle_beta   90.00
_cell.angle_gamma   90.00
#
_symmetry.space_group_name_H-M   'P 1'
#
loop_
_entity.id
_entity.type
_entity.pdbx_description
1 polymer ?
#
loop_
_entity_poly.entity_id
_entity_poly.type
_entity_poly.pdbx_seq_one_letter_code
_entity_poly.pdbx_strand_id
1 'polypeptide(L)'
;MAYVYGLVDSLQGTEMVGMAGAGDRKECVFLVQVYAHVGHTGTWKQGRKVFGDKSIPRGTAIATFVNGKYPSGDNAHKHAAFYLEQDDSYIYVMDQWTGKASNVSARKISRKGGMRSDGTYHDASNNAEAFYVIE
;
A
#
# COMPACT_ATOMS: atom_id res chain seq x y z
N MET A 1 3.00 15.12 -5.08
CA MET A 1 4.43 14.88 -4.75
C MET A 1 4.46 13.57 -3.96
N ALA A 2 5.33 12.62 -4.31
CA ALA A 2 5.31 11.30 -3.68
C ALA A 2 5.79 11.38 -2.23
N TYR A 3 5.11 10.68 -1.33
CA TYR A 3 5.55 10.52 0.06
C TYR A 3 6.54 9.36 0.15
N VAL A 4 7.76 9.62 0.62
CA VAL A 4 8.83 8.62 0.67
C VAL A 4 9.41 8.53 2.08
N TYR A 5 9.41 7.33 2.64
CA TYR A 5 10.08 7.05 3.90
C TYR A 5 11.44 6.40 3.63
N GLY A 6 12.52 7.17 3.81
CA GLY A 6 13.88 6.75 3.46
C GLY A 6 14.47 5.61 4.30
N LEU A 7 13.82 5.22 5.40
CA LEU A 7 14.26 4.13 6.30
C LEU A 7 13.32 2.92 6.24
N VAL A 8 12.63 2.70 5.11
CA VAL A 8 11.64 1.60 4.99
C VAL A 8 12.20 0.22 5.37
N ASP A 9 13.48 -0.03 5.12
CA ASP A 9 14.12 -1.31 5.43
C ASP A 9 14.25 -1.56 6.94
N SER A 10 14.33 -0.50 7.75
CA SER A 10 14.37 -0.63 9.22
C SER A 10 13.02 -1.04 9.83
N LEU A 11 11.94 -1.03 9.04
CA LEU A 11 10.63 -1.50 9.48
C LEU A 11 10.52 -3.03 9.48
N GLN A 12 11.46 -3.73 8.85
CA GLN A 12 11.42 -5.19 8.80
C GLN A 12 11.51 -5.78 10.21
N GLY A 13 10.49 -6.55 10.60
CA GLY A 13 10.43 -7.24 11.89
C GLY A 13 9.98 -6.39 13.07
N THR A 14 9.75 -5.08 12.89
CA THR A 14 9.27 -4.21 13.97
C THR A 14 7.84 -4.53 14.35
N GLU A 15 7.44 -4.20 15.58
CA GLU A 15 6.04 -4.32 15.99
C GLU A 15 5.12 -3.55 15.03
N MET A 16 3.91 -4.07 14.83
CA MET A 16 2.91 -3.39 14.02
C MET A 16 2.47 -2.10 14.69
N VAL A 17 2.28 -1.05 13.89
CA VAL A 17 1.83 0.25 14.38
C VAL A 17 0.31 0.35 14.41
N GLY A 18 -0.21 0.96 15.47
CA GLY A 18 -1.61 1.34 15.58
C GLY A 18 -1.79 2.86 15.46
N MET A 19 -3.03 3.31 15.45
CA MET A 19 -3.38 4.73 15.63
C MET A 19 -4.02 4.95 16.99
N ALA A 20 -3.80 6.14 17.57
CA ALA A 20 -4.48 6.54 18.79
C ALA A 20 -6.00 6.44 18.62
N GLY A 21 -6.68 5.80 19.58
CA GLY A 21 -8.12 5.56 19.53
C GLY A 21 -8.56 4.42 18.60
N ALA A 22 -7.63 3.71 17.93
CA ALA A 22 -7.97 2.57 17.08
C ALA A 22 -8.08 1.22 17.84
N GLY A 23 -7.80 1.21 19.15
CA GLY A 23 -7.68 -0.01 19.95
C GLY A 23 -6.52 -0.88 19.46
N ASP A 24 -6.73 -2.19 19.46
CA ASP A 24 -5.68 -3.14 19.06
C ASP A 24 -5.49 -3.26 17.54
N ARG A 25 -6.31 -2.58 16.73
CA ARG A 25 -6.24 -2.64 15.26
C ARG A 25 -4.87 -2.22 14.74
N LYS A 26 -4.38 -2.96 13.74
CA LYS A 26 -3.09 -2.77 13.08
C LYS A 26 -3.29 -2.74 11.57
N GLU A 27 -4.11 -1.80 11.11
CA GLU A 27 -4.48 -1.68 9.70
C GLU A 27 -3.28 -1.33 8.81
N CYS A 28 -3.35 -1.72 7.54
CA CYS A 28 -2.29 -1.44 6.56
C CYS A 28 -2.03 0.06 6.37
N VAL A 29 -3.09 0.87 6.40
CA VAL A 29 -3.01 2.33 6.25
C VAL A 29 -2.23 3.00 7.38
N PHE A 30 -2.24 2.43 8.59
CA PHE A 30 -1.57 3.03 9.74
C PHE A 30 -0.06 3.11 9.52
N LEU A 31 0.53 2.12 8.86
CA LEU A 31 1.97 2.10 8.58
C LEU A 31 2.40 3.31 7.75
N VAL A 32 1.73 3.55 6.62
CA VAL A 32 2.08 4.68 5.75
C VAL A 32 1.69 6.03 6.35
N GLN A 33 0.63 6.09 7.17
CA GLN A 33 0.24 7.32 7.86
C GLN A 33 1.23 7.72 8.96
N VAL A 34 1.73 6.75 9.72
CA VAL A 34 2.69 6.98 10.82
C VAL A 34 4.05 7.40 10.26
N TYR A 35 4.58 6.70 9.26
CA TYR A 35 5.97 6.91 8.82
C TYR A 35 6.14 7.87 7.64
N ALA A 36 5.13 8.02 6.78
CA ALA A 36 5.19 8.92 5.63
C ALA A 36 4.25 10.12 5.74
N HIS A 37 3.48 10.24 6.83
CA HIS A 37 2.62 11.39 7.12
C HIS A 37 1.66 11.76 5.97
N VAL A 38 1.13 10.74 5.28
CA VAL A 38 0.24 10.88 4.12
C VAL A 38 -1.16 11.41 4.46
N GLY A 39 -1.46 11.68 5.73
CA GLY A 39 -2.78 12.15 6.17
C GLY A 39 -3.89 11.09 6.09
N HIS A 40 -5.14 11.54 6.17
CA HIS A 40 -6.31 10.65 6.15
C HIS A 40 -6.58 10.10 4.74
N THR A 41 -7.05 8.85 4.63
CA THR A 41 -7.29 8.19 3.33
C THR A 41 -8.25 8.94 2.41
N GLY A 42 -9.16 9.75 2.97
CA GLY A 42 -10.08 10.60 2.20
C GLY A 42 -9.39 11.76 1.46
N THR A 43 -8.15 12.11 1.82
CA THR A 43 -7.38 13.17 1.15
C THR A 43 -6.44 12.63 0.08
N TRP A 44 -6.23 11.31 0.04
CA TRP A 44 -5.29 10.67 -0.89
C TRP A 44 -5.80 10.74 -2.33
N LYS A 45 -4.88 11.08 -3.24
CA LYS A 45 -5.12 11.07 -4.68
C LYS A 45 -4.30 9.97 -5.33
N GLN A 46 -4.88 9.37 -6.36
CA GLN A 46 -4.18 8.39 -7.20
C GLN A 46 -3.11 9.09 -8.03
N GLY A 47 -1.84 8.79 -7.74
CA GLY A 47 -0.69 9.21 -8.52
C GLY A 47 -0.35 8.23 -9.65
N ARG A 48 0.96 8.13 -9.92
CA ARG A 48 1.52 7.24 -10.94
C ARG A 48 1.26 5.76 -10.65
N LYS A 49 1.17 4.96 -11.72
CA LYS A 49 1.07 3.50 -11.64
C LYS A 49 2.37 2.92 -11.07
N VAL A 50 2.27 1.98 -10.12
CA VAL A 50 3.46 1.36 -9.52
C VAL A 50 4.07 0.30 -10.44
N PHE A 51 3.27 -0.69 -10.81
CA PHE A 51 3.74 -1.79 -11.64
C PHE A 51 4.16 -1.31 -13.03
N GLY A 52 5.38 -1.64 -13.44
CA GLY A 52 6.04 -1.20 -14.66
C GLY A 52 6.91 0.06 -14.51
N ASP A 53 6.71 0.87 -13.47
CA ASP A 53 7.50 2.10 -13.25
C ASP A 53 8.69 1.82 -12.32
N LYS A 54 9.82 1.42 -12.93
CA LYS A 54 11.09 1.17 -12.21
C LYS A 54 11.77 2.46 -11.70
N SER A 55 11.19 3.64 -11.97
CA SER A 55 11.69 4.94 -11.47
C SER A 55 11.22 5.24 -10.04
N ILE A 56 10.28 4.46 -9.48
CA ILE A 56 9.71 4.74 -8.16
C ILE A 56 10.76 4.49 -7.07
N PRO A 57 11.04 5.47 -6.19
CA PRO A 57 11.98 5.28 -5.10
C PRO A 57 11.49 4.22 -4.10
N ARG A 58 12.43 3.42 -3.60
CA ARG A 58 12.22 2.57 -2.43
C ARG A 58 11.72 3.42 -1.26
N GLY A 59 10.72 2.92 -0.53
CA GLY A 59 10.05 3.61 0.56
C GLY A 59 8.91 4.54 0.14
N THR A 60 8.55 4.59 -1.15
CA THR A 60 7.39 5.36 -1.62
C THR A 60 6.09 4.78 -1.07
N ALA A 61 5.23 5.62 -0.50
CA ALA A 61 3.90 5.23 -0.04
C ALA A 61 2.99 4.95 -1.24
N ILE A 62 2.41 3.76 -1.28
CA ILE A 62 1.55 3.29 -2.36
C ILE A 62 0.25 2.73 -1.78
N ALA A 63 -0.83 2.80 -2.56
CA ALA A 63 -2.11 2.23 -2.19
C ALA A 63 -2.88 1.75 -3.41
N THR A 64 -3.90 0.95 -3.15
CA THR A 64 -4.94 0.63 -4.14
C THR A 64 -5.87 1.82 -4.35
N PHE A 65 -6.27 2.09 -5.59
CA PHE A 65 -7.23 3.13 -5.92
C PHE A 65 -8.31 2.60 -6.86
N VAL A 66 -9.52 3.15 -6.72
CA VAL A 66 -10.62 2.96 -7.66
C VAL A 66 -11.11 4.34 -8.07
N ASN A 67 -11.12 4.62 -9.38
CA ASN A 67 -11.55 5.89 -9.94
C ASN A 67 -10.88 7.11 -9.28
N GLY A 68 -9.56 7.03 -9.05
CA GLY A 68 -8.76 8.13 -8.51
C GLY A 68 -8.78 8.27 -6.99
N LYS A 69 -9.55 7.46 -6.27
CA LYS A 69 -9.74 7.57 -4.81
C LYS A 69 -9.42 6.25 -4.09
N TYR A 70 -8.96 6.36 -2.84
CA TYR A 70 -8.82 5.19 -1.99
C TYR A 70 -10.21 4.60 -1.70
N PRO A 71 -10.46 3.30 -1.94
CA PRO A 71 -11.79 2.71 -1.80
C PRO A 71 -12.34 2.82 -0.36
N SER A 72 -13.61 3.19 -0.24
CA SER A 72 -14.36 3.16 1.02
C SER A 72 -15.13 1.84 1.17
N GLY A 73 -15.44 1.46 2.42
CA GLY A 73 -16.18 0.24 2.75
C GLY A 73 -15.30 -0.97 3.09
N ASP A 74 -15.81 -1.86 3.93
CA ASP A 74 -15.04 -2.99 4.50
C ASP A 74 -14.88 -4.14 3.51
N ASN A 75 -15.79 -4.26 2.53
CA ASN A 75 -15.74 -5.26 1.47
C ASN A 75 -14.83 -4.85 0.29
N ALA A 76 -14.30 -3.64 0.29
CA ALA A 76 -13.38 -3.21 -0.75
C ALA A 76 -12.01 -3.85 -0.48
N HIS A 77 -11.51 -4.65 -1.42
CA HIS A 77 -10.14 -5.19 -1.39
C HIS A 77 -9.13 -4.05 -1.50
N LYS A 78 -8.87 -3.34 -0.41
CA LYS A 78 -8.03 -2.14 -0.36
C LYS A 78 -6.79 -2.39 0.46
N HIS A 79 -5.69 -1.78 0.06
CA HIS A 79 -4.42 -1.92 0.77
C HIS A 79 -3.54 -0.69 0.60
N ALA A 80 -2.68 -0.45 1.59
CA ALA A 80 -1.63 0.55 1.54
C ALA A 80 -0.33 -0.05 2.09
N ALA A 81 0.79 0.33 1.49
CA ALA A 81 2.09 -0.21 1.83
C ALA A 81 3.21 0.75 1.41
N PHE A 82 4.44 0.45 1.82
CA PHE A 82 5.62 1.06 1.21
C PHE A 82 6.16 0.19 0.08
N TYR A 83 6.41 0.80 -1.07
CA TYR A 83 7.09 0.16 -2.19
C TYR A 83 8.55 -0.13 -1.85
N LEU A 84 9.02 -1.34 -2.17
CA LEU A 84 10.42 -1.73 -1.99
C LEU A 84 11.17 -1.79 -3.32
N GLU A 85 10.65 -2.59 -4.25
CA GLU A 85 11.17 -2.82 -5.59
C GLU A 85 10.14 -3.62 -6.41
N GLN A 86 10.48 -3.92 -7.66
CA GLN A 86 9.65 -4.76 -8.53
C GLN A 86 10.49 -5.49 -9.57
N ASP A 87 9.95 -6.62 -10.03
CA ASP A 87 10.39 -7.33 -11.22
C ASP A 87 9.24 -7.40 -12.23
N ASP A 88 9.40 -8.21 -13.28
CA ASP A 88 8.42 -8.31 -14.37
C ASP A 88 7.12 -9.06 -13.97
N SER A 89 7.08 -9.64 -12.77
CA SER A 89 5.99 -10.46 -12.22
C SER A 89 5.44 -9.97 -10.88
N TYR A 90 6.25 -9.28 -10.07
CA TYR A 90 5.93 -8.93 -8.69
C TYR A 90 6.29 -7.49 -8.36
N ILE A 91 5.51 -6.90 -7.44
CA ILE A 91 5.99 -5.79 -6.61
C ILE A 91 6.32 -6.34 -5.22
N TYR A 92 7.36 -5.80 -4.62
CA TYR A 92 7.75 -6.08 -3.24
C TYR A 92 7.34 -4.89 -2.40
N VAL A 93 6.67 -5.15 -1.28
CA VAL A 93 6.12 -4.11 -0.42
C VAL A 93 6.41 -4.41 1.05
N MET A 94 6.57 -3.37 1.85
CA MET A 94 6.61 -3.43 3.31
C MET A 94 5.24 -3.06 3.86
N ASP A 95 4.61 -3.97 4.60
CA ASP A 95 3.26 -3.75 5.12
C ASP A 95 2.96 -4.50 6.42
N GLN A 96 1.74 -4.26 6.91
CA GLN A 96 1.10 -4.93 8.04
C GLN A 96 -0.42 -4.98 7.78
N TRP A 97 -1.13 -5.82 8.53
CA TRP A 97 -2.59 -5.75 8.66
C TRP A 97 -3.03 -6.53 9.91
N THR A 98 -4.23 -6.24 10.41
CA THR A 98 -4.85 -6.97 11.52
C THR A 98 -5.01 -8.45 11.13
N GLY A 99 -4.41 -9.36 11.92
CA GLY A 99 -4.45 -10.81 11.65
C GLY A 99 -3.30 -11.34 10.77
N LYS A 100 -2.34 -10.48 10.38
CA LYS A 100 -1.08 -10.95 9.78
C LYS A 100 -0.28 -11.75 10.82
N ALA A 101 0.25 -12.91 10.41
CA ALA A 101 0.98 -13.81 11.31
C ALA A 101 2.37 -13.28 11.71
N SER A 102 2.97 -12.44 10.89
CA SER A 102 4.25 -11.78 11.16
C SER A 102 4.03 -10.32 11.54
N ASN A 103 5.03 -9.75 12.20
CA ASN A 103 5.21 -8.31 12.39
C ASN A 103 5.22 -7.50 11.07
N VAL A 104 5.55 -6.20 11.12
CA VAL A 104 5.80 -5.43 9.90
C VAL A 104 6.86 -6.17 9.08
N SER A 105 6.54 -6.49 7.83
CA SER A 105 7.44 -7.32 7.03
C SER A 105 7.22 -7.16 5.55
N ALA A 106 8.29 -7.36 4.79
CA ALA A 106 8.24 -7.42 3.35
C ALA A 106 7.40 -8.61 2.85
N ARG A 107 6.69 -8.43 1.75
CA ARG A 107 6.09 -9.51 0.96
C ARG A 107 6.08 -9.16 -0.52
N LYS A 108 5.98 -10.19 -1.36
CA LYS A 108 5.74 -10.04 -2.79
C LYS A 108 4.24 -10.07 -3.10
N ILE A 109 3.83 -9.27 -4.07
CA ILE A 109 2.47 -9.23 -4.60
C ILE A 109 2.57 -9.53 -6.10
N SER A 110 1.86 -10.55 -6.57
CA SER A 110 1.85 -10.92 -7.99
C SER A 110 0.87 -10.06 -8.78
N ARG A 111 1.07 -10.00 -10.09
CA ARG A 111 0.01 -9.58 -11.02
C ARG A 111 -1.18 -10.52 -10.94
N LYS A 112 -2.39 -9.97 -11.01
CA LYS A 112 -3.65 -10.74 -11.06
C LYS A 112 -4.62 -10.26 -12.15
N GLY A 113 -4.16 -9.41 -13.06
CA GLY A 113 -4.95 -8.84 -14.15
C GLY A 113 -5.16 -7.35 -14.00
N GLY A 114 -5.34 -6.68 -15.14
CA GLY A 114 -5.51 -5.23 -15.23
C GLY A 114 -6.85 -4.72 -14.72
N MET A 115 -7.02 -3.40 -14.88
CA MET A 115 -8.22 -2.67 -14.47
C MET A 115 -9.45 -3.13 -15.25
N ARG A 116 -10.57 -3.31 -14.57
CA ARG A 116 -11.88 -3.54 -15.17
C ARG A 116 -12.47 -2.22 -15.68
N SER A 117 -13.53 -2.32 -16.49
CA SER A 117 -14.22 -1.14 -17.05
C SER A 117 -14.83 -0.21 -16.00
N ASP A 118 -15.11 -0.71 -14.80
CA ASP A 118 -15.64 0.06 -13.66
C ASP A 118 -14.54 0.71 -12.79
N GLY A 119 -13.27 0.55 -13.17
CA GLY A 119 -12.11 1.04 -12.43
C GLY A 119 -11.64 0.13 -11.30
N THR A 120 -12.31 -1.01 -11.07
CA THR A 120 -11.91 -2.00 -10.04
C THR A 120 -10.84 -2.95 -10.55
N TYR A 121 -10.23 -3.69 -9.62
CA TYR A 121 -9.27 -4.75 -9.91
C TYR A 121 -9.71 -6.04 -9.23
N HIS A 122 -9.42 -7.17 -9.86
CA HIS A 122 -9.55 -8.46 -9.20
C HIS A 122 -8.55 -8.53 -8.03
N ASP A 123 -9.04 -8.84 -6.83
CA ASP A 123 -8.26 -8.99 -5.59
C ASP A 123 -7.24 -7.86 -5.40
N ALA A 124 -7.72 -6.61 -5.43
CA ALA A 124 -6.87 -5.43 -5.56
C ALA A 124 -5.78 -5.33 -4.45
N SER A 125 -6.08 -5.74 -3.22
CA SER A 125 -5.12 -5.75 -2.10
C SER A 125 -3.93 -6.70 -2.31
N ASN A 126 -4.08 -7.68 -3.20
CA ASN A 126 -3.05 -8.66 -3.56
C ASN A 126 -2.76 -8.68 -5.06
N ASN A 127 -3.08 -7.60 -5.78
CA ASN A 127 -2.80 -7.46 -7.19
C ASN A 127 -1.78 -6.35 -7.40
N ALA A 128 -0.59 -6.69 -7.88
CA ALA A 128 0.48 -5.73 -8.14
C ALA A 128 0.02 -4.60 -9.09
N GLU A 129 -0.87 -4.96 -10.02
CA GLU A 129 -1.43 -4.04 -11.00
C GLU A 129 -2.52 -3.14 -10.40
N ALA A 130 -2.87 -3.22 -9.12
CA ALA A 130 -3.85 -2.33 -8.51
C ALA A 130 -3.21 -1.15 -7.75
N PHE A 131 -1.89 -1.14 -7.58
CA PHE A 131 -1.20 -0.14 -6.77
C PHE A 131 -0.78 1.09 -7.57
N TYR A 132 -0.96 2.24 -6.92
CA TYR A 132 -0.55 3.56 -7.38
C TYR A 132 0.18 4.30 -6.25
N VAL A 133 1.03 5.25 -6.61
CA VAL A 133 1.66 6.19 -5.67
C VAL A 133 0.57 7.04 -5.02
N ILE A 134 0.69 7.28 -3.72
CA ILE A 134 -0.18 8.22 -2.98
C ILE A 134 0.32 9.64 -3.22
N GLU A 135 -0.59 10.55 -3.59
CA GLU A 135 -0.36 11.98 -3.78
C GLU A 135 -1.33 12.88 -3.01
#